data_AF-A0A8R1HRA2-F1
#
_entry.id   AF-A0A8R1HRA2-F1
#
_cell.length_a   1.000
_cell.length_b   1.000
_cell.length_c   1.000
_cell.angle_alpha   90.00
_cell.angle_beta   90.00
_cell.angle_gamma   90.00
#
_symmetry.space_group_name_H-M   'P 1'
#
loop_
_entity.id
_entity.type
_entity.pdbx_description
1 polymer ?
#
loop_
_entity_poly.entity_id
_entity_poly.type
_entity_poly.pdbx_seq_one_letter_code
_entity_poly.pdbx_strand_id
1 'polypeptide(L)'
;MASNFIRFINYEFSRRRRRSISPNTRDRRAVEMLERAEKQREVDFQTTMKKAKKKYETIKKLMKRQNPEMREYAAYSLRHCHDKIEWIEYAEKNHGKFFPSGPPFSHLDDARLLLDSLKVAENLLKESELSYFQYLRQEWHEYNARRESVAREKERQRRRQKKEGSRK
;
A
#
# COMPACT_ATOMS: atom_id res chain seq x y z
N MET A 1 40.19 27.94 -34.40
CA MET A 1 40.56 28.83 -33.27
C MET A 1 39.55 28.87 -32.10
N ALA A 2 38.34 28.31 -32.18
CA ALA A 2 37.33 28.34 -31.09
C ALA A 2 37.59 27.38 -29.89
N SER A 3 38.54 26.45 -30.00
CA SER A 3 38.76 25.38 -29.00
C SER A 3 39.43 25.85 -27.69
N ASN A 4 40.34 26.84 -27.76
CA ASN A 4 41.08 27.30 -26.58
C ASN A 4 40.30 28.27 -25.70
N PHE A 5 39.39 29.06 -26.28
CA PHE A 5 38.56 30.02 -25.53
C PHE A 5 37.51 29.31 -24.67
N ILE A 6 36.86 28.26 -25.20
CA ILE A 6 35.90 27.44 -24.44
C ILE A 6 36.62 26.66 -23.32
N ARG A 7 37.85 26.16 -23.56
CA ARG A 7 38.68 25.56 -22.50
C ARG A 7 39.05 26.56 -21.41
N PHE A 8 39.41 27.79 -21.77
CA PHE A 8 39.73 28.85 -20.81
C PHE A 8 38.51 29.26 -19.98
N ILE A 9 37.33 29.42 -20.59
CA ILE A 9 36.08 29.71 -19.88
C ILE A 9 35.72 28.57 -18.93
N ASN A 10 35.78 27.31 -19.36
CA ASN A 10 35.47 26.17 -18.51
C ASN A 10 36.47 26.00 -17.36
N TYR A 11 37.75 26.32 -17.59
CA TYR A 11 38.79 26.34 -16.57
C TYR A 11 38.55 27.45 -15.53
N GLU A 12 38.26 28.69 -15.95
CA GLU A 12 37.96 29.81 -15.05
C GLU A 12 36.63 29.62 -14.29
N PHE A 13 35.57 29.09 -14.93
CA PHE A 13 34.33 28.73 -14.24
C PHE A 13 34.54 27.64 -13.19
N SER A 14 35.33 26.60 -13.51
CA SER A 14 35.66 25.53 -12.58
C SER A 14 36.56 26.00 -11.43
N ARG A 15 37.51 26.90 -11.72
CA ARG A 15 38.43 27.50 -10.75
C ARG A 15 37.71 28.47 -9.81
N ARG A 16 36.74 29.26 -10.30
CA ARG A 16 35.86 30.11 -9.48
C ARG A 16 34.89 29.29 -8.64
N ARG A 17 34.31 28.20 -9.17
CA ARG A 17 33.46 27.26 -8.39
C ARG A 17 34.20 26.55 -7.26
N ARG A 18 35.48 26.23 -7.44
CA ARG A 18 36.29 25.56 -6.40
C ARG A 18 36.80 26.51 -5.31
N ARG A 19 36.74 27.83 -5.51
CA ARG A 19 37.29 28.83 -4.56
C ARG A 19 36.26 29.49 -3.64
N SER A 20 34.96 29.21 -3.76
CA SER A 20 33.93 29.93 -2.97
C SER A 20 32.90 29.09 -2.23
N ILE A 21 33.02 27.76 -2.18
CA ILE A 21 32.09 26.94 -1.41
C ILE A 21 32.90 25.94 -0.58
N SER A 22 32.98 26.21 0.73
CA SER A 22 33.55 25.23 1.65
C SER A 22 32.74 23.94 1.56
N PRO A 23 33.37 22.75 1.58
CA PRO A 23 32.67 21.46 1.52
C PRO A 23 31.50 21.39 2.52
N ASN A 24 31.70 21.96 3.72
CA ASN A 24 30.72 22.04 4.80
C ASN A 24 29.41 22.76 4.45
N THR A 25 29.39 23.74 3.53
CA THR A 25 28.16 24.50 3.21
C THR A 25 27.30 23.83 2.13
N ARG A 26 27.92 23.04 1.25
CA ARG A 26 27.22 22.26 0.23
C ARG A 26 26.50 21.06 0.85
N ASP A 27 27.16 20.42 1.81
CA ASP A 27 26.58 19.32 2.58
C ASP A 27 25.48 19.83 3.52
N ARG A 28 25.68 20.98 4.18
CA ARG A 28 24.65 21.57 5.04
C ARG A 28 23.37 21.95 4.30
N ARG A 29 23.45 22.53 3.10
CA ARG A 29 22.26 22.82 2.27
C ARG A 29 21.58 21.55 1.76
N ALA A 30 22.35 20.52 1.43
CA ALA A 30 21.79 19.23 1.03
C ALA A 30 21.06 18.55 2.20
N VAL A 31 21.66 18.57 3.39
CA VAL A 31 21.07 18.07 4.64
C VAL A 31 19.79 18.86 4.97
N GLU A 32 19.82 20.20 4.94
CA GLU A 32 18.63 21.03 5.17
C GLU A 32 17.50 20.76 4.16
N MET A 33 17.83 20.46 2.90
CA MET A 33 16.83 20.08 1.89
C MET A 33 16.24 18.69 2.16
N LEU A 34 17.06 17.74 2.60
CA LEU A 34 16.60 16.40 2.99
C LEU A 34 15.70 16.46 4.22
N GLU A 35 16.08 17.21 5.25
CA GLU A 35 15.27 17.41 6.46
C GLU A 35 13.92 18.07 6.14
N ARG A 36 13.89 19.05 5.21
CA ARG A 36 12.62 19.64 4.75
C ARG A 36 11.77 18.65 3.97
N ALA A 37 12.37 17.83 3.12
CA ALA A 37 11.65 16.80 2.37
C ALA A 37 11.08 15.72 3.30
N GLU A 38 11.81 15.35 4.36
CA GLU A 38 11.34 14.41 5.38
C GLU A 38 10.18 15.00 6.19
N LYS A 39 10.29 16.25 6.65
CA LYS A 39 9.17 16.94 7.33
C LYS A 39 7.94 17.08 6.43
N GLN A 40 8.11 17.31 5.13
CA GLN A 40 6.98 17.34 4.20
C GLN A 40 6.35 15.95 4.06
N ARG A 41 7.16 14.88 3.96
CA ARG A 41 6.65 13.50 3.94
C ARG A 41 5.91 13.13 5.20
N GLU A 42 6.32 13.64 6.37
CA GLU A 42 5.59 13.49 7.63
C GLU A 42 4.18 14.05 7.55
N VAL A 43 4.10 15.31 7.13
CA VAL A 43 2.81 16.02 6.99
C VAL A 43 1.92 15.30 5.98
N ASP A 44 2.49 14.87 4.85
CA ASP A 44 1.77 14.11 3.82
C ASP A 44 1.27 12.76 4.34
N PHE A 45 2.08 12.06 5.15
CA PHE A 45 1.69 10.79 5.76
C PHE A 45 0.53 10.98 6.72
N GLN A 46 0.66 11.90 7.68
CA GLN A 46 -0.36 12.17 8.69
C GLN A 46 -1.68 12.62 8.05
N THR A 47 -1.62 13.48 7.02
CA THR A 47 -2.81 13.91 6.28
C THR A 47 -3.44 12.77 5.47
N THR A 48 -2.63 11.91 4.84
CA THR A 48 -3.11 10.73 4.10
C THR A 48 -3.80 9.73 5.02
N MET A 49 -3.19 9.40 6.16
CA MET A 49 -3.77 8.50 7.15
C MET A 49 -5.05 9.05 7.76
N LYS A 50 -5.12 10.36 8.04
CA LYS A 50 -6.36 11.01 8.50
C LYS A 50 -7.48 10.87 7.48
N LYS A 51 -7.18 11.04 6.18
CA LYS A 51 -8.15 10.81 5.09
C LYS A 51 -8.57 9.35 4.98
N ALA A 52 -7.62 8.42 5.09
CA ALA A 52 -7.88 6.98 5.02
C ALA A 52 -8.81 6.53 6.16
N LYS A 53 -8.51 6.91 7.41
CA LYS A 53 -9.37 6.63 8.58
C LYS A 53 -10.78 7.18 8.41
N LYS A 54 -10.90 8.43 7.93
CA LYS A 54 -12.21 9.04 7.67
C LYS A 54 -13.01 8.26 6.62
N LYS A 55 -12.37 7.84 5.53
CA LYS A 55 -13.03 7.01 4.49
C LYS A 55 -13.43 5.65 5.03
N TYR A 56 -12.56 4.98 5.76
CA TYR A 56 -12.84 3.70 6.40
C TYR A 56 -14.10 3.75 7.29
N GLU A 57 -14.24 4.79 8.11
CA GLU A 57 -15.44 4.98 8.92
C GLU A 57 -16.69 5.32 8.08
N THR A 58 -16.55 6.06 6.97
CA THR A 58 -17.65 6.26 6.01
C THR A 58 -18.11 4.94 5.39
N ILE A 59 -17.18 4.10 4.95
CA ILE A 59 -17.48 2.79 4.33
C ILE A 59 -18.19 1.88 5.34
N LYS A 60 -17.73 1.83 6.60
CA LYS A 60 -18.45 1.11 7.67
C LYS A 60 -19.89 1.57 7.82
N LYS A 61 -20.16 2.88 7.77
CA LYS A 61 -21.52 3.43 7.84
C LYS A 61 -22.36 3.08 6.62
N LEU A 62 -21.77 3.15 5.42
CA LEU A 62 -22.44 2.76 4.18
C LEU A 62 -22.83 1.28 4.21
N MET A 63 -21.92 0.40 4.63
CA MET A 63 -22.20 -1.03 4.76
C MET A 63 -23.38 -1.36 5.67
N LYS A 64 -23.53 -0.67 6.81
CA LYS A 64 -24.67 -0.92 7.73
C LYS A 64 -26.03 -0.73 7.05
N ARG A 65 -26.09 0.09 5.99
CA ARG A 65 -27.30 0.39 5.23
C ARG A 65 -27.52 -0.53 4.02
N GLN A 66 -26.55 -1.39 3.70
CA GLN A 66 -26.61 -2.29 2.54
C GLN A 66 -27.30 -3.63 2.87
N ASN A 67 -27.69 -4.37 1.82
CA ASN A 67 -28.24 -5.72 1.95
C ASN A 67 -27.24 -6.69 2.62
N PRO A 68 -27.71 -7.74 3.32
CA PRO A 68 -26.85 -8.67 4.07
C PRO A 68 -25.72 -9.31 3.24
N GLU A 69 -26.00 -9.67 1.99
CA GLU A 69 -24.99 -10.28 1.09
C GLU A 69 -23.88 -9.28 0.70
N MET A 70 -24.25 -8.03 0.45
CA MET A 70 -23.30 -6.94 0.17
C MET A 70 -22.46 -6.60 1.40
N ARG A 71 -23.01 -6.80 2.60
CA ARG A 71 -22.27 -6.63 3.86
C ARG A 71 -21.16 -7.66 4.02
N GLU A 72 -21.39 -8.93 3.70
CA GLU A 72 -20.34 -9.94 3.83
C GLU A 72 -19.16 -9.67 2.90
N TYR A 73 -19.45 -9.31 1.65
CA TYR A 73 -18.42 -9.00 0.67
C TYR A 73 -17.60 -7.75 1.03
N ALA A 74 -18.29 -6.67 1.41
CA ALA A 74 -17.62 -5.45 1.86
C ALA A 74 -16.87 -5.65 3.19
N ALA A 75 -17.33 -6.55 4.07
CA ALA A 75 -16.65 -6.89 5.32
C ALA A 75 -15.34 -7.64 5.10
N TYR A 76 -15.22 -8.45 4.04
CA TYR A 76 -13.96 -9.08 3.66
C TYR A 76 -12.94 -8.02 3.22
N SER A 77 -13.34 -7.11 2.33
CA SER A 77 -12.46 -6.04 1.81
C SER A 77 -12.06 -5.04 2.91
N LEU A 78 -12.96 -4.74 3.85
CA LEU A 78 -12.66 -3.85 4.97
C LEU A 78 -11.77 -4.47 6.05
N ARG A 79 -11.76 -5.79 6.21
CA ARG A 79 -10.82 -6.47 7.11
C ARG A 79 -9.37 -6.26 6.66
N HIS A 80 -9.09 -6.48 5.38
CA HIS A 80 -7.76 -6.23 4.81
C HIS A 80 -7.32 -4.75 4.97
N CYS A 81 -8.24 -3.80 4.81
CA CYS A 81 -7.95 -2.39 5.05
C CYS A 81 -7.72 -2.09 6.54
N HIS A 82 -8.44 -2.77 7.44
CA HIS A 82 -8.31 -2.60 8.88
C HIS A 82 -6.95 -3.10 9.38
N ASP A 83 -6.58 -4.33 9.02
CA ASP A 83 -5.30 -4.93 9.37
C ASP A 83 -4.13 -4.08 8.86
N LYS A 84 -4.27 -3.50 7.66
CA LYS A 84 -3.27 -2.59 7.10
C LYS A 84 -3.20 -1.25 7.83
N ILE A 85 -4.32 -0.70 8.32
CA ILE A 85 -4.30 0.48 9.20
C ILE A 85 -3.57 0.17 10.50
N GLU A 86 -3.90 -0.95 11.15
CA GLU A 86 -3.28 -1.35 12.42
C GLU A 86 -1.78 -1.58 12.26
N TRP A 87 -1.36 -2.24 11.17
CA TRP A 87 0.04 -2.46 10.88
C TRP A 87 0.81 -1.15 10.65
N ILE A 88 0.25 -0.20 9.88
CA ILE A 88 0.88 1.10 9.65
C ILE A 88 1.01 1.88 10.97
N GLU A 89 -0.02 1.86 11.83
CA GLU A 89 0.03 2.52 13.15
C GLU A 89 1.03 1.86 14.10
N TYR A 90 1.12 0.53 14.07
CA TYR A 90 2.11 -0.23 14.83
C TYR A 90 3.53 0.08 14.36
N ALA A 91 3.75 0.15 13.05
CA ALA A 91 5.04 0.49 12.46
C ALA A 91 5.49 1.90 12.86
N GLU A 92 4.59 2.89 12.84
CA GLU A 92 4.89 4.25 13.32
C GLU A 92 5.22 4.29 14.81
N LYS A 93 4.43 3.62 15.66
CA LYS A 93 4.66 3.62 17.11
C LYS A 93 5.97 2.94 17.52
N ASN A 94 6.46 2.01 16.71
CA ASN A 94 7.71 1.29 16.94
C ASN A 94 8.86 1.77 16.05
N HIS A 95 8.68 2.90 15.37
CA HIS A 95 9.71 3.51 14.54
C HIS A 95 10.90 3.89 15.43
N GLY A 96 12.05 3.24 15.21
CA GLY A 96 13.25 3.33 16.05
C GLY A 96 13.64 2.03 16.77
N LYS A 97 12.73 1.09 17.01
CA LYS A 97 13.07 -0.25 17.57
C LYS A 97 13.41 -1.29 16.51
N PHE A 98 12.72 -1.25 15.36
CA PHE A 98 12.90 -2.22 14.27
C PHE A 98 13.62 -1.66 13.04
N PHE A 99 13.69 -0.33 12.91
CA PHE A 99 14.29 0.35 11.75
C PHE A 99 15.23 1.47 12.23
N PRO A 100 16.47 1.14 12.64
CA PRO A 100 17.42 2.10 13.20
C PRO A 100 18.02 3.08 12.17
N SER A 101 17.78 2.88 10.87
CA SER A 101 18.41 3.68 9.80
C SER A 101 17.48 4.07 8.65
N GLY A 102 16.16 3.94 8.80
CA GLY A 102 15.18 4.30 7.76
C GLY A 102 14.44 5.60 8.08
N PRO A 103 14.05 6.41 7.07
CA PRO A 103 13.26 7.61 7.32
C PRO A 103 11.86 7.23 7.86
N PRO A 104 11.31 8.01 8.82
CA PRO A 104 10.04 7.73 9.51
C PRO A 104 8.79 7.54 8.64
N PHE A 105 8.87 7.89 7.35
CA PHE A 105 7.74 7.86 6.40
C PHE A 105 7.93 6.89 5.25
N SER A 106 8.68 5.80 5.48
CA SER A 106 8.81 4.69 4.51
C SER A 106 7.45 4.08 4.11
N HIS A 107 6.42 4.26 4.94
CA HIS A 107 5.05 3.79 4.70
C HIS A 107 4.10 4.83 4.09
N LEU A 108 4.60 5.97 3.61
CA LEU A 108 3.77 6.95 2.90
C LEU A 108 3.09 6.34 1.67
N ASP A 109 3.82 5.51 0.92
CA ASP A 109 3.26 4.83 -0.24
C ASP A 109 2.23 3.77 0.15
N ASP A 110 2.43 3.08 1.28
CA ASP A 110 1.42 2.17 1.86
C ASP A 110 0.14 2.92 2.29
N ALA A 111 0.29 4.10 2.92
CA ALA A 111 -0.84 4.95 3.31
C ALA A 111 -1.61 5.48 2.09
N ARG A 112 -0.91 5.82 1.01
CA ARG A 112 -1.53 6.23 -0.27
C ARG A 112 -2.29 5.08 -0.91
N LEU A 113 -1.68 3.89 -0.99
CA LEU A 113 -2.31 2.69 -1.53
C LEU A 113 -3.57 2.29 -0.73
N LEU A 114 -3.50 2.40 0.60
CA LEU A 114 -4.65 2.19 1.48
C LEU A 114 -5.77 3.20 1.18
N LEU A 115 -5.44 4.49 1.06
CA LEU A 115 -6.41 5.54 0.77
C LEU A 115 -7.10 5.31 -0.59
N ASP A 116 -6.36 4.87 -1.60
CA ASP A 116 -6.91 4.58 -2.93
C ASP A 116 -7.77 3.32 -2.93
N SER A 117 -7.36 2.25 -2.24
CA SER A 117 -8.20 1.06 -2.02
C SER A 117 -9.53 1.42 -1.35
N LEU A 118 -9.50 2.31 -0.35
CA LEU A 118 -10.71 2.80 0.32
C LEU A 118 -11.58 3.70 -0.58
N LYS A 119 -11.00 4.46 -1.52
CA LYS A 119 -11.78 5.19 -2.53
C LYS A 119 -12.52 4.23 -3.45
N VAL A 120 -11.85 3.19 -3.94
CA VAL A 120 -12.46 2.18 -4.80
C VAL A 120 -13.60 1.48 -4.04
N ALA A 121 -13.37 1.03 -2.81
CA ALA A 121 -14.40 0.40 -2.00
C ALA A 121 -15.59 1.33 -1.69
N GLU A 122 -15.34 2.62 -1.44
CA GLU A 122 -16.41 3.60 -1.24
C GLU A 122 -17.22 3.84 -2.51
N ASN A 123 -16.55 3.94 -3.67
CA ASN A 123 -17.22 4.10 -4.95
C ASN A 123 -18.06 2.88 -5.28
N LEU A 124 -17.53 1.67 -5.10
CA LEU A 124 -18.29 0.43 -5.26
C LEU A 124 -19.54 0.39 -4.35
N LEU A 125 -19.46 0.87 -3.10
CA LEU A 125 -20.64 0.91 -2.23
C LEU A 125 -21.66 2.00 -2.59
N LYS A 126 -21.26 3.01 -3.37
CA LYS A 126 -22.12 4.14 -3.79
C LYS A 126 -22.71 3.94 -5.18
N GLU A 127 -21.90 3.48 -6.11
CA GLU A 127 -22.31 3.08 -7.44
C GLU A 127 -23.04 1.75 -7.27
N SER A 128 -24.36 1.83 -7.31
CA SER A 128 -25.28 0.72 -7.41
C SER A 128 -25.12 -0.05 -8.73
N GLU A 129 -23.90 -0.36 -9.14
CA GLU A 129 -23.62 -1.34 -10.18
C GLU A 129 -23.74 -2.73 -9.55
N LEU A 130 -25.00 -3.11 -9.33
CA LEU A 130 -25.39 -4.48 -9.06
C LEU A 130 -24.68 -5.45 -10.01
N SER A 131 -24.37 -5.04 -11.25
CA SER A 131 -23.63 -5.82 -12.25
C SER A 131 -22.21 -6.18 -11.83
N TYR A 132 -21.40 -5.23 -11.34
CA TYR A 132 -20.02 -5.50 -10.95
C TYR A 132 -19.95 -6.34 -9.66
N PHE A 133 -20.89 -6.10 -8.73
CA PHE A 133 -21.01 -6.97 -7.56
C PHE A 133 -21.58 -8.35 -7.89
N GLN A 134 -22.50 -8.46 -8.83
CA GLN A 134 -22.97 -9.75 -9.35
C GLN A 134 -21.83 -10.52 -10.02
N TYR A 135 -20.97 -9.83 -10.78
CA TYR A 135 -19.77 -10.42 -11.37
C TYR A 135 -18.81 -10.96 -10.30
N LEU A 136 -18.43 -10.13 -9.31
CA LEU A 136 -17.55 -10.56 -8.22
C LEU A 136 -18.16 -11.66 -7.35
N ARG A 137 -19.49 -11.63 -7.15
CA ARG A 137 -20.23 -12.69 -6.48
C ARG A 137 -20.17 -14.00 -7.26
N GLN A 138 -20.33 -13.95 -8.57
CA GLN A 138 -20.24 -15.11 -9.44
C GLN A 138 -18.84 -15.72 -9.39
N GLU A 139 -17.78 -14.91 -9.48
CA GLU A 139 -16.40 -15.41 -9.33
C GLU A 139 -16.15 -16.06 -7.96
N TRP A 140 -16.67 -15.47 -6.88
CA TRP A 140 -16.53 -16.04 -5.53
C TRP A 140 -17.24 -17.39 -5.38
N HIS A 141 -18.47 -17.52 -5.89
CA HIS A 141 -19.19 -18.81 -5.87
C HIS A 141 -18.49 -19.86 -6.71
N GLU A 142 -17.98 -19.50 -7.89
CA GLU A 142 -17.21 -20.40 -8.75
C GLU A 142 -15.90 -20.86 -8.10
N TYR A 143 -15.21 -19.96 -7.39
CA TYR A 143 -14.02 -20.30 -6.62
C TYR A 143 -14.34 -21.30 -5.49
N ASN A 144 -15.37 -21.05 -4.70
CA ASN A 144 -15.77 -21.95 -3.61
C ASN A 144 -16.25 -23.30 -4.12
N ALA A 145 -17.04 -23.33 -5.21
CA ALA A 145 -17.48 -24.55 -5.85
C ALA A 145 -16.29 -25.40 -6.34
N ARG A 146 -15.27 -24.75 -6.96
CA ARG A 146 -14.01 -25.41 -7.33
C ARG A 146 -13.29 -25.98 -6.10
N ARG A 147 -13.20 -25.21 -5.02
CA ARG A 147 -12.54 -25.62 -3.78
C ARG A 147 -13.22 -26.82 -3.12
N GLU A 148 -14.55 -26.82 -3.05
CA GLU A 148 -15.34 -27.93 -2.52
C GLU A 148 -15.26 -29.18 -3.39
N SER A 149 -15.28 -29.02 -4.73
CA SER A 149 -15.12 -30.12 -5.67
C SER A 149 -13.79 -30.85 -5.43
N VAL A 150 -12.69 -30.09 -5.34
CA VAL A 150 -11.36 -30.63 -5.04
C VAL A 150 -11.33 -31.34 -3.68
N ALA A 151 -11.99 -30.78 -2.65
CA ALA A 151 -12.06 -31.40 -1.33
C ALA A 151 -12.82 -32.76 -1.37
N ARG A 152 -13.97 -32.79 -2.06
CA ARG A 152 -14.77 -34.03 -2.23
C ARG A 152 -14.01 -35.08 -3.04
N GLU A 153 -13.26 -34.67 -4.05
CA GLU A 153 -12.47 -35.57 -4.88
C GLU A 153 -11.27 -36.16 -4.12
N LYS A 154 -10.56 -35.35 -3.33
CA LYS A 154 -9.52 -35.83 -2.40
C LYS A 154 -10.08 -36.83 -1.39
N GLU A 155 -11.30 -36.60 -0.88
CA GLU A 155 -11.92 -37.54 0.05
C GLU A 155 -12.33 -38.86 -0.64
N ARG A 156 -12.84 -38.80 -1.88
CA ARG A 156 -13.11 -40.01 -2.69
C ARG A 156 -11.84 -40.81 -2.94
N GLN A 157 -10.73 -40.16 -3.29
CA GLN A 157 -9.44 -40.83 -3.47
C GLN A 157 -8.95 -41.50 -2.18
N ARG A 158 -9.04 -40.81 -1.03
CA ARG A 158 -8.70 -41.41 0.28
C ARG A 158 -9.56 -42.63 0.62
N ARG A 159 -10.87 -42.61 0.31
CA ARG A 159 -11.76 -43.76 0.52
C ARG A 159 -11.40 -44.94 -0.39
N ARG A 160 -10.99 -44.68 -1.64
CA ARG A 160 -10.51 -45.71 -2.58
C ARG A 160 -9.21 -46.36 -2.09
N GLN A 161 -8.23 -45.55 -1.69
CA GLN A 161 -6.96 -46.04 -1.13
C GLN A 161 -7.15 -46.87 0.15
N LYS A 162 -8.07 -46.47 1.05
CA LYS A 162 -8.40 -47.27 2.24
C LYS A 162 -9.04 -48.63 1.90
N LYS A 163 -9.89 -48.69 0.86
CA LYS A 163 -10.50 -49.95 0.42
C LYS A 163 -9.52 -50.88 -0.30
N GLU A 164 -8.54 -50.32 -1.02
CA GLU A 164 -7.47 -51.10 -1.67
C GLU A 164 -6.41 -51.58 -0.66
N GLY A 165 -6.06 -50.78 0.35
CA GLY A 165 -5.10 -51.15 1.39
C GLY A 165 -5.60 -52.23 2.36
N SER A 166 -6.91 -52.44 2.47
CA SER A 166 -7.52 -53.50 3.29
C SER A 166 -7.67 -54.85 2.56
N ARG A 167 -7.32 -54.90 1.27
CA ARG A 167 -7.38 -56.11 0.42
C ARG A 167 -6.00 -56.72 0.13
N LYS A 168 -4.93 -56.19 0.72
CA LYS A 168 -3.59 -56.77 0.76
C LYS A 168 -3.30 -57.28 2.17
#